data_AF-A0A937X3L9-F1
#
_entry.id   AF-A0A937X3L9-F1
#
_cell.length_a   1.000
_cell.length_b   1.000
_cell.length_c   1.000
_cell.angle_alpha   90.00
_cell.angle_beta   90.00
_cell.angle_gamma   90.00
#
_symmetry.space_group_name_H-M   'P 1'
#
loop_
_entity.id
_entity.type
_entity.pdbx_description
1 polymer ?
#
loop_
_entity_poly.entity_id
_entity_poly.type
_entity_poly.pdbx_seq_one_letter_code
_entity_poly.pdbx_strand_id
1 'polypeptide(L)'
;MPTILDKIVERKANDLRRALSEAPVAVLEKRARSWPPALDFAAALRRHNGLNLIAEIKKASPSKGLLRPDLDPVALARVYVDSGAAAISVLT
;
A
#
# COMPACT_ATOMS: atom_id res chain seq x y z
N MET A 1 7.03 -3.99 -28.25
CA MET A 1 7.98 -4.21 -27.13
C MET A 1 7.19 -4.09 -25.83
N PRO A 2 7.39 -4.97 -24.83
CA PRO A 2 6.64 -4.92 -23.58
C PRO A 2 6.95 -3.65 -22.78
N THR A 3 5.91 -3.03 -22.23
CA THR A 3 5.98 -1.84 -21.37
C THR A 3 6.44 -2.21 -19.96
N ILE A 4 6.75 -1.20 -19.14
CA ILE A 4 7.02 -1.43 -17.71
C ILE A 4 5.80 -1.99 -16.98
N LEU A 5 4.59 -1.59 -17.38
CA LEU A 5 3.35 -2.08 -16.78
C LEU A 5 3.16 -3.58 -17.09
N ASP A 6 3.44 -4.00 -18.33
CA ASP A 6 3.36 -5.42 -18.72
C ASP A 6 4.28 -6.29 -17.84
N LYS A 7 5.50 -5.82 -17.58
CA LYS A 7 6.46 -6.49 -16.69
C LYS A 7 5.96 -6.57 -15.24
N ILE A 8 5.30 -5.51 -14.74
CA ILE A 8 4.72 -5.49 -13.39
C ILE A 8 3.57 -6.50 -13.29
N VAL A 9 2.68 -6.53 -14.29
CA VAL A 9 1.53 -7.45 -14.33
C VAL A 9 1.99 -8.90 -14.41
N GLU A 10 2.94 -9.21 -15.30
CA GLU A 10 3.50 -10.55 -15.44
C GLU A 10 4.13 -11.04 -14.13
N ARG A 11 4.93 -10.19 -13.47
CA ARG A 11 5.50 -10.51 -12.16
C ARG A 11 4.42 -10.75 -11.10
N LYS A 12 3.41 -9.87 -11.01
CA LYS A 12 2.33 -10.02 -10.01
C LYS A 12 1.48 -11.26 -10.27
N ALA A 13 1.32 -11.71 -11.52
CA ALA A 13 0.66 -12.98 -11.81
C ALA A 13 1.43 -14.17 -11.23
N ASN A 14 2.77 -14.16 -11.33
CA ASN A 14 3.62 -15.20 -10.72
C ASN A 14 3.57 -15.14 -9.18
N ASP A 15 3.66 -13.94 -8.61
CA ASP A 15 3.56 -13.73 -7.16
C ASP A 15 2.19 -14.21 -6.62
N LEU A 16 1.10 -13.95 -7.34
CA LEU A 16 -0.24 -14.39 -6.98
C LEU A 16 -0.35 -15.92 -6.95
N ARG A 17 0.17 -16.62 -7.96
CA ARG A 17 0.15 -18.09 -7.99
C ARG A 17 0.88 -18.68 -6.78
N ARG A 18 2.05 -18.12 -6.42
CA ARG A 18 2.79 -18.53 -5.21
C ARG A 18 1.98 -18.26 -3.94
N ALA A 19 1.46 -17.06 -3.78
CA ALA A 19 0.67 -16.68 -2.60
C ALA A 19 -0.57 -17.56 -2.41
N LEU A 20 -1.28 -17.91 -3.49
CA LEU A 20 -2.44 -18.79 -3.43
C LEU A 20 -2.09 -20.25 -3.09
N SER A 21 -0.87 -20.68 -3.39
CA SER A 21 -0.38 -22.01 -2.99
C SER A 21 -0.08 -22.09 -1.48
N GLU A 22 0.39 -20.99 -0.89
CA GLU A 22 0.68 -20.88 0.54
C GLU A 22 -0.59 -20.61 1.38
N ALA A 23 -1.50 -19.79 0.85
CA ALA A 23 -2.75 -19.41 1.50
C ALA A 23 -3.90 -19.40 0.48
N PRO A 24 -4.67 -20.50 0.38
CA PRO A 24 -5.85 -20.55 -0.48
C PRO A 24 -6.86 -19.46 -0.12
N VAL A 25 -7.65 -19.02 -1.10
CA VAL A 25 -8.63 -17.93 -0.95
C VAL A 25 -9.54 -18.14 0.27
N ALA A 26 -10.06 -19.34 0.50
CA ALA A 26 -10.91 -19.64 1.66
C ALA A 26 -10.23 -19.36 3.02
N VAL A 27 -8.91 -19.60 3.11
CA VAL A 27 -8.12 -19.28 4.31
C VAL A 27 -7.97 -17.76 4.45
N LEU A 28 -7.74 -17.05 3.34
CA LEU A 28 -7.64 -15.59 3.32
C LEU A 28 -8.97 -14.94 3.70
N GLU A 29 -10.10 -15.44 3.20
CA GLU A 29 -11.44 -14.97 3.55
C GLU A 29 -11.73 -15.17 5.04
N LYS A 30 -11.39 -16.35 5.60
CA LYS A 30 -11.54 -16.61 7.03
C LYS A 30 -10.71 -15.63 7.87
N ARG A 31 -9.46 -15.39 7.47
CA ARG A 31 -8.59 -14.40 8.13
C ARG A 31 -9.22 -13.01 8.04
N ALA A 32 -9.63 -12.57 6.85
CA ALA A 32 -10.23 -11.26 6.62
C ALA A 32 -11.49 -11.03 7.48
N ARG A 33 -12.35 -12.05 7.65
CA ARG A 33 -13.53 -11.96 8.52
C ARG A 33 -13.19 -11.80 10.01
N SER A 34 -12.02 -12.24 10.46
CA SER A 34 -11.55 -12.04 11.84
C SER A 34 -10.82 -10.70 12.06
N TRP A 35 -10.53 -9.94 11.00
CA TRP A 35 -9.92 -8.63 11.15
C TRP A 35 -10.92 -7.61 11.69
N PRO A 36 -10.46 -6.60 12.46
CA PRO A 36 -11.29 -5.46 12.83
C PRO A 36 -11.90 -4.78 11.59
N PRO A 37 -13.06 -4.10 11.75
CA PRO A 37 -13.64 -3.31 10.68
C PRO A 37 -12.63 -2.33 10.09
N ALA A 38 -12.65 -2.17 8.77
CA ALA A 38 -11.81 -1.20 8.08
C ALA A 38 -12.16 0.22 8.51
N LEU A 39 -11.14 1.09 8.57
CA LEU A 39 -11.34 2.53 8.74
C LEU A 39 -12.05 3.10 7.50
N ASP A 40 -12.87 4.12 7.70
CA ASP A 40 -13.53 4.81 6.59
C ASP A 40 -12.55 5.75 5.87
N PHE A 41 -11.87 5.20 4.87
CA PHE A 41 -10.92 5.93 4.03
C PHE A 41 -11.59 7.08 3.26
N ALA A 42 -12.84 6.91 2.81
CA ALA A 42 -13.54 7.94 2.06
C ALA A 42 -13.90 9.13 2.94
N ALA A 43 -14.37 8.89 4.17
CA ALA A 43 -14.62 9.95 5.14
C ALA A 43 -13.34 10.72 5.50
N ALA A 44 -12.20 10.03 5.64
CA ALA A 44 -10.92 10.67 5.90
C ALA A 44 -10.51 11.70 4.83
N LEU A 45 -10.93 11.50 3.57
CA LEU A 45 -10.63 12.40 2.45
C LEU A 45 -11.70 13.47 2.17
N ARG A 46 -12.83 13.43 2.89
CA ARG A 46 -13.93 14.41 2.75
C ARG A 46 -13.96 15.45 3.86
N ARG A 47 -12.88 15.58 4.65
CA ARG A 47 -12.79 16.59 5.69
C ARG A 47 -12.80 17.99 5.07
N HIS A 48 -13.55 18.91 5.67
CA HIS A 48 -13.74 20.27 5.16
C HIS A 48 -12.75 21.29 5.74
N ASN A 49 -11.78 20.85 6.53
CA ASN A 49 -10.85 21.70 7.28
C ASN A 49 -9.50 21.93 6.58
N GLY A 50 -9.45 21.83 5.25
CA GLY A 50 -8.25 22.13 4.46
C GLY A 50 -7.88 21.03 3.46
N LEU A 51 -6.58 20.89 3.20
CA LEU A 51 -6.03 19.92 2.27
C LEU A 51 -6.04 18.50 2.87
N ASN A 52 -6.62 17.54 2.14
CA ASN A 52 -6.58 16.12 2.51
C ASN A 52 -5.46 15.40 1.76
N LEU A 53 -4.35 15.13 2.44
CA LEU A 53 -3.16 14.47 1.87
C LEU A 53 -3.20 12.95 2.09
N ILE A 54 -3.05 12.18 1.01
CA ILE A 54 -2.63 10.77 1.08
C ILE A 54 -1.11 10.75 0.98
N ALA A 55 -0.42 10.44 2.07
CA ALA A 55 1.04 10.39 2.10
C ALA A 55 1.54 8.98 1.75
N GLU A 56 2.39 8.85 0.73
CA GLU A 56 2.89 7.56 0.26
C GLU A 56 4.25 7.18 0.85
N ILE A 57 4.33 5.97 1.38
CA ILE A 57 5.55 5.32 1.85
C ILE A 57 6.08 4.43 0.73
N LYS A 58 7.21 4.83 0.14
CA LYS A 58 7.80 4.17 -1.03
C LYS A 58 9.32 4.16 -1.01
N LYS A 59 9.90 2.97 -1.14
CA LYS A 59 11.36 2.76 -1.14
C LYS A 59 12.01 3.13 -2.47
N ALA A 60 11.38 2.76 -3.59
CA ALA A 60 11.93 2.91 -4.93
C ALA A 60 10.83 3.08 -5.99
N SER A 61 11.18 3.54 -7.19
CA SER A 61 10.30 3.54 -8.36
C SER A 61 11.04 3.09 -9.63
N PRO A 62 10.33 2.54 -10.64
CA PRO A 62 10.96 2.18 -11.91
C PRO A 62 11.59 3.37 -12.64
N SER A 63 11.05 4.58 -12.48
CA SER A 63 11.50 5.78 -13.17
C SER A 63 12.60 6.57 -12.45
N LYS A 64 12.71 6.43 -11.12
CA LYS A 64 13.66 7.20 -10.28
C LYS A 64 14.61 6.32 -9.48
N GLY A 65 14.52 5.00 -9.59
CA GLY A 65 15.36 4.07 -8.84
C GLY A 65 15.08 4.12 -7.35
N LEU A 66 16.13 3.95 -6.54
CA LEU A 66 16.05 3.97 -5.09
C LEU A 66 15.82 5.39 -4.58
N LEU A 67 14.70 5.60 -3.87
CA LEU A 67 14.31 6.92 -3.33
C LEU A 67 14.81 7.09 -1.89
N ARG A 68 14.69 6.04 -1.08
CA ARG A 68 15.09 6.05 0.33
C ARG A 68 15.65 4.69 0.75
N PRO A 69 16.98 4.50 0.71
CA PRO A 69 17.64 3.23 1.07
C PRO A 69 17.27 2.75 2.48
N ASP A 70 17.35 3.66 3.44
CA ASP A 70 17.13 3.42 4.87
C ASP A 70 15.68 3.74 5.28
N LEU A 71 14.72 3.31 4.46
CA LEU A 71 13.31 3.52 4.73
C LEU A 71 12.87 2.73 5.96
N ASP A 72 12.59 3.43 7.05
CA ASP A 72 11.76 2.95 8.15
C ASP A 72 10.29 3.33 7.88
N PRO A 73 9.43 2.39 7.46
CA PRO A 73 8.04 2.69 7.14
C PRO A 73 7.22 3.05 8.39
N VAL A 74 7.57 2.54 9.57
CA VAL A 74 6.82 2.81 10.80
C VAL A 74 7.13 4.22 11.29
N ALA A 75 8.41 4.59 11.34
CA ALA A 75 8.81 5.95 11.69
C ALA A 75 8.22 6.98 10.72
N LEU A 76 8.25 6.71 9.41
CA LEU A 76 7.70 7.61 8.41
C LEU A 76 6.18 7.73 8.50
N ALA A 77 5.47 6.62 8.76
CA ALA A 77 4.02 6.63 8.98
C ALA A 77 3.63 7.54 10.16
N ARG A 78 4.36 7.46 11.28
CA ARG A 78 4.13 8.33 12.45
C ARG A 78 4.31 9.81 12.10
N VAL A 79 5.40 10.14 11.42
CA VAL A 79 5.64 11.51 10.94
C VAL A 79 4.49 12.02 10.06
N TYR A 80 3.97 11.19 9.16
CA TYR A 80 2.82 11.57 8.32
C TYR A 80 1.54 11.79 9.12
N VAL A 81 1.23 10.93 10.09
CA VAL A 81 0.08 11.12 10.99
C VAL A 81 0.22 12.41 11.80
N ASP A 82 1.38 12.62 12.43
CA ASP A 82 1.65 13.79 13.26
C ASP A 82 1.63 15.10 12.45
N SER A 83 1.95 15.01 11.15
CA SER A 83 1.88 16.13 10.20
C SER A 83 0.47 16.34 9.61
N GLY A 84 -0.53 15.57 10.03
CA GLY A 84 -1.92 15.74 9.63
C GLY A 84 -2.29 15.06 8.31
N ALA A 85 -1.56 14.03 7.86
CA ALA A 85 -1.96 13.24 6.70
C ALA A 85 -3.37 12.66 6.91
N ALA A 86 -4.21 12.76 5.88
CA ALA A 86 -5.56 12.20 5.91
C ALA A 86 -5.53 10.67 5.82
N ALA A 87 -4.60 10.13 5.04
CA ALA A 87 -4.38 8.69 4.90
C ALA A 87 -2.94 8.37 4.50
N ILE A 88 -2.58 7.09 4.59
CA ILE A 88 -1.26 6.58 4.22
C ILE A 88 -1.42 5.57 3.07
N SER A 89 -0.65 5.76 2.00
CA SER A 89 -0.41 4.75 0.96
C SER A 89 0.88 3.99 1.28
N VAL A 90 0.87 2.67 1.23
CA VAL A 90 2.07 1.83 1.48
C VAL A 90 2.27 0.88 0.31
N LEU A 91 3.45 0.94 -0.32
CA LEU A 91 3.79 0.03 -1.42
C LEU A 91 4.26 -1.33 -0.88
N THR A 92 3.65 -2.43 -1.37
CA THR A 92 3.89 -3.82 -0.92
C THR A 92 4.53 -4.73 -1.98
#